data_AF-A0A7Z7YSX0-F1
#
_entry.id   AF-A0A7Z7YSX0-F1
#
_cell.length_a   1.000
_cell.length_b   1.000
_cell.length_c   1.000
_cell.angle_alpha   90.00
_cell.angle_beta   90.00
_cell.angle_gamma   90.00
#
_symmetry.space_group_name_H-M   'P 1'
#
loop_
_entity.id
_entity.type
_entity.pdbx_description
1 polymer ?
#
loop_
_entity_poly.entity_id
_entity_poly.type
_entity_poly.pdbx_seq_one_letter_code
_entity_poly.pdbx_strand_id
1 'polypeptide(L)' 'MKVAKFGGSSVSTAEQIKKVLTIVNEDPERKIIIVSAPGKRHNDDIKTTDLLIRLYEKVLNKLNYESKKQ' A
#
# COMPACT_ATOMS: atom_id res chain seq x y z
N MET A 1 -21.89 -14.41 -0.64
CA MET A 1 -20.97 -13.41 -1.24
C MET A 1 -20.49 -12.47 -0.15
N LYS A 2 -19.18 -12.43 0.12
CA LYS A 2 -18.56 -11.64 1.18
C LYS A 2 -17.53 -10.65 0.63
N VAL A 3 -17.39 -9.56 1.37
CA VAL A 3 -16.44 -8.48 1.09
C VAL A 3 -15.43 -8.44 2.23
N ALA A 4 -14.14 -8.30 1.90
CA ALA A 4 -13.08 -8.15 2.89
C ALA A 4 -12.23 -6.91 2.59
N LYS A 5 -11.77 -6.22 3.64
CA LYS A 5 -10.91 -5.04 3.51
C LYS A 5 -9.62 -5.24 4.30
N PHE A 6 -8.49 -4.94 3.67
CA PHE A 6 -7.16 -4.96 4.29
C PHE A 6 -6.57 -3.55 4.32
N GLY A 7 -6.13 -3.13 5.52
CA GLY A 7 -5.49 -1.83 5.71
C GLY A 7 -4.05 -1.82 5.22
N GLY A 8 -3.41 -0.64 5.19
CA GLY A 8 -2.05 -0.49 4.66
C GLY A 8 -1.00 -1.35 5.36
N SER A 9 -1.13 -1.57 6.68
CA SER A 9 -0.22 -2.46 7.42
C SER A 9 -0.31 -3.93 7.00
N SER A 10 -1.50 -4.38 6.56
CA SER A 10 -1.72 -5.73 6.06
C SER A 10 -1.15 -5.94 4.64
N VAL A 11 -0.72 -4.88 3.97
CA VAL A 11 -0.14 -4.91 2.62
C VAL A 11 1.20 -4.17 2.55
N SER A 12 1.90 -4.02 3.68
CA SER A 12 3.16 -3.27 3.76
C SER A 12 4.38 -4.06 3.28
N THR A 13 4.35 -5.40 3.40
CA THR A 13 5.44 -6.29 2.94
C THR A 13 4.90 -7.50 2.20
N ALA A 14 5.79 -8.22 1.49
CA ALA A 14 5.46 -9.46 0.81
C ALA A 14 4.92 -10.53 1.79
N GLU A 15 5.46 -10.60 2.99
CA GLU A 15 5.03 -11.53 4.04
C GLU A 15 3.61 -11.23 4.51
N GLN A 16 3.25 -9.95 4.65
CA GLN A 16 1.88 -9.55 5.01
C GLN A 16 0.90 -9.90 3.89
N ILE A 17 1.28 -9.68 2.63
CA ILE A 17 0.45 -10.06 1.48
C ILE A 17 0.20 -11.58 1.44
N LYS A 18 1.22 -12.40 1.74
CA LYS A 18 1.03 -13.86 1.84
C LYS A 18 0.00 -14.24 2.90
N LYS A 19 0.01 -13.58 4.07
CA LYS A 19 -1.01 -13.78 5.11
C LYS A 19 -2.40 -13.36 4.65
N VAL A 20 -2.50 -12.24 3.93
CA VAL A 20 -3.76 -11.79 3.31
C VAL A 20 -4.28 -12.85 2.33
N LEU A 21 -3.42 -13.42 1.48
CA LEU A 21 -3.81 -14.48 0.55
C LEU A 21 -4.32 -15.73 1.26
N THR A 22 -3.68 -16.16 2.36
CA THR A 22 -4.18 -17.25 3.19
C THR A 22 -5.60 -16.97 3.68
N ILE A 23 -5.83 -15.79 4.27
CA ILE A 23 -7.17 -15.38 4.75
C ILE A 23 -8.17 -15.35 3.58
N VAL A 24 -7.81 -14.78 2.43
CA VAL A 24 -8.74 -14.71 1.29
C VAL A 24 -9.13 -16.10 0.80
N ASN A 25 -8.17 -17.01 0.70
CA ASN A 25 -8.38 -18.36 0.16
C ASN A 25 -9.08 -19.33 1.13
N GLU A 26 -9.10 -19.04 2.42
CA GLU A 26 -9.80 -19.85 3.43
C GLU A 26 -11.33 -19.81 3.30
N ASP A 27 -11.90 -18.77 2.68
CA ASP A 27 -13.34 -18.63 2.50
C ASP A 27 -13.68 -18.31 1.04
N PRO A 28 -14.20 -19.29 0.27
CA PRO A 28 -14.51 -19.11 -1.14
C PRO A 28 -15.61 -18.07 -1.39
N GLU A 29 -16.37 -17.65 -0.37
CA GLU A 29 -17.34 -16.56 -0.50
C GLU A 29 -16.71 -15.17 -0.53
N ARG A 30 -15.45 -14.99 -0.10
CA ARG A 30 -14.71 -13.71 -0.18
C ARG A 30 -14.35 -13.38 -1.61
N LYS A 31 -15.32 -12.84 -2.37
CA LYS A 31 -15.18 -12.53 -3.80
C LYS A 31 -14.69 -11.12 -4.07
N ILE A 32 -14.82 -10.20 -3.12
CA ILE A 32 -14.43 -8.79 -3.28
C ILE A 32 -13.43 -8.43 -2.19
N ILE A 33 -12.22 -8.03 -2.62
CA ILE A 33 -11.13 -7.65 -1.73
C ILE A 33 -10.78 -6.18 -1.96
N ILE A 34 -10.96 -5.35 -0.93
CA ILE A 34 -10.54 -3.94 -0.94
C ILE A 34 -9.21 -3.81 -0.22
N VAL A 35 -8.24 -3.17 -0.85
CA VAL A 35 -6.93 -2.91 -0.27
C VAL A 35 -6.66 -1.41 -0.22
N SER A 36 -5.93 -0.99 0.81
CA SER A 36 -5.27 0.32 0.81
C SER A 36 -3.93 0.25 0.06
N ALA A 37 -3.27 1.39 -0.15
CA ALA A 37 -1.86 1.40 -0.55
C ALA A 37 -0.96 0.77 0.54
N PRO A 38 0.25 0.30 0.19
CA PRO A 38 1.22 -0.19 1.17
C PRO A 38 1.46 0.80 2.31
N GLY A 39 1.24 0.33 3.53
CA GLY A 39 1.57 1.06 4.74
C GLY A 39 3.06 1.00 5.04
N LYS A 40 3.45 1.63 6.14
CA LYS A 40 4.81 1.57 6.66
C LYS A 40 5.21 0.13 6.99
N ARG A 41 6.44 -0.25 6.64
CA ARG A 41 7.05 -1.55 6.98
C ARG A 41 7.57 -1.59 8.41
N HIS A 42 8.07 -0.45 8.90
CA HIS A 42 8.53 -0.20 10.26
C HIS A 42 8.26 1.27 10.63
N ASN A 43 8.50 1.67 11.88
CA ASN A 43 8.11 3.01 12.38
C ASN A 43 8.73 4.17 11.58
N ASP A 44 9.98 4.01 11.17
CA ASP A 44 10.75 5.00 10.40
C ASP A 44 10.49 5.00 8.89
N ASP A 45 9.65 4.08 8.40
CA ASP A 45 9.31 4.01 6.97
C ASP A 45 8.34 5.14 6.57
N ILE A 46 8.23 5.39 5.27
CA ILE A 46 7.34 6.42 4.70
C ILE A 46 6.16 5.74 4.01
N LYS A 47 4.94 6.24 4.23
CA LYS A 47 3.76 5.71 3.53
C LYS A 47 3.87 5.97 2.03
N THR A 48 3.51 4.98 1.22
CA THR A 48 3.50 5.12 -0.24
C THR A 48 2.60 6.27 -0.71
N THR A 49 1.43 6.45 -0.10
CA THR A 49 0.53 7.57 -0.42
C THR A 49 1.19 8.93 -0.19
N ASP A 50 1.95 9.08 0.90
CA ASP A 50 2.64 10.34 1.19
C ASP A 50 3.73 10.63 0.14
N LEU A 51 4.39 9.59 -0.38
CA LEU A 51 5.36 9.74 -1.48
C LEU A 51 4.68 10.23 -2.77
N LEU A 52 3.50 9.69 -3.10
CA LEU A 52 2.72 10.11 -4.28
C LEU A 52 2.20 11.54 -4.14
N ILE A 53 1.72 11.92 -2.96
CA ILE A 53 1.29 13.30 -2.67
C ILE A 53 2.48 14.26 -2.81
N ARG A 54 3.63 13.93 -2.23
CA ARG A 54 4.86 14.75 -2.37
C ARG A 54 5.31 14.88 -3.82
N LEU A 55 5.19 13.82 -4.61
CA LEU A 55 5.49 13.87 -6.05
C LEU A 55 4.53 14.84 -6.76
N TYR A 56 3.23 14.72 -6.51
CA TYR A 56 2.23 15.62 -7.06
C TYR A 56 2.52 17.08 -6.72
N GLU A 57 2.78 17.37 -5.44
CA GLU A 57 3.09 18.73 -4.97
C GLU A 57 4.33 19.29 -5.65
N LYS A 58 5.39 18.49 -5.82
CA LYS A 58 6.60 18.93 -6.52
C LYS A 58 6.32 19.27 -7.97
N VAL A 59 5.55 18.45 -8.67
CA VAL A 59 5.18 18.69 -10.07
C VAL A 59 4.34 19.97 -10.18
N LEU A 60 3.32 20.13 -9.33
CA LEU A 60 2.45 21.30 -9.32
C LEU A 60 3.22 22.61 -9.11
N ASN A 61 4.22 22.58 -8.22
CA ASN A 61 5.04 23.73 -7.89
C ASN A 61 6.29 23.88 -8.78
N LYS A 62 6.41 23.10 -9.87
CA LYS A 62 7.59 23.08 -10.78
C LYS A 62 8.93 22.88 -10.05
N LEU A 63 8.92 22.12 -8.95
CA LEU A 63 10.10 21.74 -8.19
C LEU A 63 10.77 20.48 -8.79
N ASN A 64 12.06 20.28 -8.51
CA ASN A 64 12.74 19.06 -8.92
C ASN A 64 12.14 17.81 -8.23
N TYR A 65 11.62 16.90 -9.03
CA TYR A 65 11.03 15.62 -8.63
C TYR A 65 11.84 14.41 -9.11
N GLU A 66 12.94 14.62 -9.82
CA GLU A 66 13.82 13.53 -10.20
C GLU A 66 14.49 12.97 -8.95
N SER A 67 14.51 11.64 -8.87
CA SER A 67 15.34 10.98 -7.88
C SER A 67 16.79 11.34 -8.17
N LYS A 68 17.51 11.86 -7.17
CA LYS A 68 18.97 11.82 -7.20
C LYS A 68 19.35 10.34 -7.15
N LYS A 69 19.45 9.69 -8.31
CA LYS A 69 20.16 8.41 -8.41
C LYS A 69 21.56 8.68 -7.87
N GLN A 70 21.85 8.18 -6.67
CA GLN A 70 23.23 7.98 -6.23
C GLN A 70 23.76 6.74 -6.92
#